data_AF-A0A0D9A4K9-F1
#
_entry.id   AF-A0A0D9A4K9-F1
#
_cell.length_a   1.000
_cell.length_b   1.000
_cell.length_c   1.000
_cell.angle_alpha   90.00
_cell.angle_beta   90.00
_cell.angle_gamma   90.00
#
_symmetry.space_group_name_H-M   'P 1'
#
loop_
_entity.id
_entity.type
_entity.pdbx_description
1 polymer ?
#
loop_
_entity_poly.entity_id
_entity_poly.type
_entity_poly.pdbx_seq_one_letter_code
_entity_poly.pdbx_strand_id
1 'polypeptide(L)' 'MIRISSIRLAMEPMEMRAGTETALARVIAVFVAAKPHCAYLCANRRATRMKVLAHV' A
#
# COMPACT_ATOMS: atom_id res chain seq x y z
N MET A 1 19.61 6.41 4.13
CA MET A 1 18.71 6.49 2.96
C MET A 1 18.05 5.12 2.78
N ILE A 2 16.72 5.02 2.86
CA ILE A 2 16.01 3.72 2.75
C ILE A 2 15.96 3.31 1.27
N ARG A 3 16.46 2.12 0.92
CA ARG A 3 16.40 1.59 -0.44
C ARG A 3 15.02 0.96 -0.68
N ILE A 4 14.28 1.45 -1.66
CA ILE A 4 13.04 0.81 -2.14
C ILE A 4 13.38 0.04 -3.42
N SER A 5 13.17 -1.27 -3.40
CA SER A 5 13.46 -2.17 -4.52
C SER A 5 12.32 -2.25 -5.53
N SER A 6 11.08 -2.05 -5.07
CA SER A 6 9.89 -2.09 -5.93
C SER A 6 8.73 -1.27 -5.36
N ILE A 7 7.91 -0.76 -6.27
CA ILE A 7 6.67 -0.05 -5.98
C ILE A 7 5.53 -0.83 -6.62
N ARG A 8 4.49 -1.16 -5.84
CA ARG A 8 3.32 -1.92 -6.33
C ARG A 8 2.03 -1.15 -6.05
N LEU A 9 1.14 -1.06 -7.04
CA LEU A 9 -0.12 -0.32 -6.97
C LEU A 9 -1.32 -1.29 -6.86
N ALA A 10 -2.15 -1.10 -5.84
CA ALA A 10 -3.42 -1.80 -5.69
C ALA A 10 -4.50 -1.02 -6.46
N MET A 11 -5.13 -1.68 -7.44
CA MET A 11 -6.17 -1.06 -8.27
C MET A 11 -7.52 -0.96 -7.56
N GLU A 12 -7.73 -1.75 -6.51
CA GLU A 12 -8.93 -1.65 -5.70
C GLU A 12 -8.84 -0.45 -4.74
N PRO A 13 -9.94 0.30 -4.58
CA PRO A 13 -9.92 1.52 -3.78
C PRO A 13 -9.84 1.26 -2.27
N MET A 14 -9.00 2.01 -1.58
CA MET A 14 -8.86 1.97 -0.12
C MET A 14 -9.48 3.20 0.53
N GLU A 15 -10.07 3.00 1.70
CA GLU A 15 -10.53 4.10 2.54
C GLU A 15 -9.30 4.87 3.09
N MET A 16 -9.35 6.20 3.10
CA MET A 16 -8.17 7.03 3.37
C MET A 16 -7.92 7.27 4.86
N ARG A 17 -8.95 7.13 5.70
CA ARG A 17 -8.87 7.20 7.17
C ARG A 17 -8.47 5.87 7.80
N ALA A 18 -8.42 4.79 7.01
CA ALA A 18 -7.96 3.48 7.42
C ALA A 18 -6.59 3.59 8.08
N GLY A 19 -6.37 2.87 9.18
CA GLY A 19 -5.09 2.86 9.90
C GLY A 19 -3.97 2.13 9.14
N THR A 20 -2.83 1.96 9.79
CA THR A 20 -1.70 1.21 9.24
C THR A 20 -2.01 -0.28 9.13
N GLU A 21 -2.67 -0.87 10.14
CA GLU A 21 -3.04 -2.30 10.13
C GLU A 21 -4.03 -2.64 9.02
N THR A 22 -5.05 -1.80 8.81
CA THR A 22 -6.00 -1.97 7.71
C THR A 22 -5.32 -1.85 6.35
N ALA A 23 -4.37 -0.91 6.21
CA ALA A 23 -3.58 -0.78 4.99
C ALA A 23 -2.68 -2.01 4.78
N LEU A 24 -2.09 -2.55 5.83
CA LEU A 24 -1.28 -3.77 5.77
C LEU A 24 -2.13 -5.00 5.40
N ALA A 25 -3.29 -5.16 6.03
CA ALA A 25 -4.25 -6.22 5.70
C ALA A 25 -4.67 -6.14 4.22
N ARG A 26 -4.88 -4.92 3.70
CA ARG A 26 -5.16 -4.71 2.28
C ARG A 26 -3.98 -5.08 1.38
N VAL A 27 -2.75 -4.71 1.77
CA VAL A 27 -1.54 -5.11 1.04
C VAL A 27 -1.42 -6.63 0.97
N ILE A 28 -1.65 -7.33 2.09
CA ILE A 28 -1.63 -8.80 2.13
C ILE A 28 -2.76 -9.38 1.27
N ALA A 29 -3.97 -8.83 1.33
CA ALA A 29 -5.10 -9.31 0.53
C ALA A 29 -4.86 -9.17 -0.98
N VAL A 30 -4.27 -8.06 -1.45
CA VAL A 30 -4.06 -7.79 -2.89
C VAL A 30 -2.77 -8.42 -3.41
N PHE A 31 -1.70 -8.40 -2.61
CA PHE A 31 -0.36 -8.78 -3.06
C PHE A 31 0.16 -10.09 -2.45
N VAL A 32 -0.68 -10.77 -1.68
CA VAL A 32 -0.43 -12.04 -0.95
C VAL A 32 0.61 -11.90 0.19
N ALA A 33 1.63 -11.05 0.02
CA ALA A 33 2.66 -10.83 1.01
C ALA A 33 3.24 -9.40 0.95
N ALA A 34 3.53 -8.86 2.14
CA ALA A 34 4.34 -7.66 2.32
C ALA A 34 5.84 -8.04 2.30
N LYS A 35 6.48 -7.86 1.14
CA LYS A 35 7.92 -8.03 0.95
C LYS A 35 8.71 -6.85 1.53
N PRO A 36 9.92 -7.09 2.10
CA PRO A 36 10.79 -6.05 2.63
C PRO A 36 11.33 -5.16 1.51
N HIS A 37 11.70 -3.93 1.89
CA HIS A 37 12.18 -2.89 0.99
C HIS A 37 11.22 -2.58 -0.18
N CYS A 38 9.91 -2.78 0.01
CA CYS A 38 8.89 -2.54 -1.01
C CYS A 38 7.91 -1.46 -0.55
N ALA A 39 7.45 -0.64 -1.49
CA ALA A 39 6.39 0.32 -1.26
C ALA A 39 5.09 -0.15 -1.94
N TYR A 40 3.98 0.01 -1.23
CA TYR A 40 2.63 -0.33 -1.67
C TYR A 40 1.79 0.92 -1.76
N LEU A 41 1.30 1.23 -2.96
CA LEU A 41 0.37 2.32 -3.22
C LEU A 41 -1.06 1.79 -3.21
N CYS A 42 -1.95 2.52 -2.56
CA CYS A 42 -3.39 2.32 -2.62
C CYS A 42 -4.05 3.68 -2.91
N ALA A 43 -4.94 3.73 -3.90
CA ALA A 43 -5.70 4.92 -4.22
C ALA A 43 -7.08 4.92 -3.55
N ASN A 44 -7.68 6.09 -3.33
CA ASN A 44 -9.10 6.17 -2.97
C ASN A 44 -9.99 5.88 -4.18
N ARG A 45 -11.30 5.70 -3.95
CA ARG A 45 -12.29 5.41 -5.01
C ARG A 45 -12.32 6.43 -6.16
N ARG A 46 -11.92 7.67 -5.89
CA ARG A 46 -11.87 8.76 -6.88
C ARG A 46 -10.48 8.94 -7.50
N ALA A 47 -9.49 8.13 -7.11
CA ALA A 47 -8.08 8.25 -7.48
C ALA A 47 -7.45 9.65 -7.25
N THR A 48 -8.02 10.45 -6.35
CA THR A 48 -7.54 11.80 -6.00
C THR A 48 -6.58 11.81 -4.82
N ARG A 49 -6.56 10.74 -4.03
CA ARG A 49 -5.65 10.58 -2.88
C ARG A 49 -5.02 9.20 -2.96
N MET A 50 -3.71 9.16 -2.71
CA MET A 50 -2.94 7.93 -2.62
C MET A 50 -2.37 7.80 -1.22
N LYS A 51 -2.36 6.58 -0.71
CA LYS A 51 -1.70 6.20 0.54
C LYS A 51 -0.59 5.22 0.22
N VAL A 52 0.56 5.43 0.83
CA VAL A 52 1.77 4.62 0.61
C VAL A 52 2.11 3.91 1.92
N LEU A 53 2.33 2.60 1.84
CA LEU A 53 2.88 1.80 2.93
C LEU A 53 4.25 1.27 2.49
N ALA A 54 5.31 1.66 3.20
CA ALA A 54 6.65 1.16 2.97
C ALA A 54 6.98 0.10 4.02
N HIS A 55 7.36 -1.09 3.57
CA HIS A 55 7.91 -2.11 4.45
C HIS A 55 9.43 -2.02 4.36
N VAL A 56 10.08 -1.66 5.47
CA VAL A 56 11.54 -1.49 5.58
C VAL A 56 12.21 -2.78 5.98
#